data_AF-A0AAJ5N993-F1
#
_entry.id   AF-A0AAJ5N993-F1
#
_cell.length_a   1.000
_cell.length_b   1.000
_cell.length_c   1.000
_cell.angle_alpha   90.00
_cell.angle_beta   90.00
_cell.angle_gamma   90.00
#
_symmetry.space_group_name_H-M   'P 1'
#
loop_
_entity.id
_entity.type
_entity.pdbx_description
1 polymer ?
#
loop_
_entity_poly.entity_id
_entity_poly.type
_entity_poly.pdbx_seq_one_letter_code
_entity_poly.pdbx_strand_id
1 'polypeptide(L)' 'MSWYCDVERELTHISGAIGLLEQTQNAFINQSPVNDPAYWRAKLDKLRTRFTRDKVLERKMSELFARLDRIQDQNGRR' A
#
# COMPACT_ATOMS: atom_id res chain seq x y z
N MET A 1 -14.56 4.65 19.01
CA MET A 1 -13.65 3.64 18.44
C MET A 1 -12.22 3.99 18.82
N SER A 2 -11.35 3.00 19.07
CA SER A 2 -9.93 3.23 19.34
C SER A 2 -9.20 3.60 18.04
N TRP A 3 -8.38 4.64 18.08
CA TRP A 3 -7.60 5.13 16.95
C TRP A 3 -6.70 4.04 16.32
N TYR A 4 -6.24 3.07 17.13
CA TYR A 4 -5.44 1.95 16.67
C TYR A 4 -6.23 1.04 15.71
N CYS A 5 -7.51 0.80 16.00
CA CYS A 5 -8.38 -0.02 15.16
C CYS A 5 -8.67 0.61 13.79
N ASP A 6 -8.74 1.95 13.75
CA ASP A 6 -8.93 2.68 12.50
C ASP A 6 -7.72 2.54 11.58
N VAL A 7 -6.50 2.57 12.15
CA VAL A 7 -5.25 2.37 11.40
C VAL A 7 -5.12 0.93 10.90
N GLU A 8 -5.42 -0.06 11.72
CA GLU A 8 -5.39 -1.46 11.28
C GLU A 8 -6.39 -1.73 10.15
N ARG A 9 -7.58 -1.14 10.23
CA ARG A 9 -8.57 -1.22 9.15
C ARG A 9 -8.05 -0.57 7.87
N GLU A 10 -7.44 0.62 7.97
CA GLU A 10 -6.87 1.30 6.81
C GLU A 10 -5.72 0.50 6.18
N LEU A 11 -4.82 -0.07 6.98
CA LEU A 11 -3.76 -0.96 6.49
C LEU A 11 -4.33 -2.23 5.83
N THR A 12 -5.43 -2.77 6.35
CA THR A 12 -6.11 -3.93 5.75
C THR A 12 -6.67 -3.56 4.38
N HIS A 13 -7.31 -2.39 4.25
CA HIS A 13 -7.79 -1.89 2.96
C HIS A 13 -6.64 -1.66 1.96
N ILE A 14 -5.53 -1.05 2.39
CA ILE A 14 -4.36 -0.83 1.55
C ILE A 14 -3.75 -2.17 1.10
N SER A 15 -3.63 -3.14 2.01
CA SER A 15 -3.11 -4.48 1.68
C SER A 15 -3.96 -5.19 0.63
N GLY A 16 -5.29 -5.08 0.74
CA GLY A 16 -6.23 -5.61 -0.25
C GLY A 16 -6.08 -4.95 -1.61
N ALA A 17 -5.98 -3.62 -1.66
CA ALA A 17 -5.77 -2.88 -2.89
C ALA A 17 -4.43 -3.24 -3.58
N ILE A 18 -3.35 -3.35 -2.81
CA ILE A 18 -2.05 -3.81 -3.34
C ILE A 18 -2.15 -5.24 -3.86
N GLY A 19 -2.89 -6.13 -3.17
CA GLY A 19 -3.13 -7.49 -3.65
C GLY A 19 -3.83 -7.54 -5.00
N LEU A 20 -4.77 -6.62 -5.24
CA LEU A 20 -5.39 -6.47 -6.55
C LEU A 20 -4.37 -6.00 -7.58
N LEU A 21 -3.56 -4.98 -7.28
CA LEU A 21 -2.51 -4.48 -8.19
C LEU A 21 -1.52 -5.57 -8.60
N GLU A 22 -1.09 -6.42 -7.67
CA GLU A 22 -0.20 -7.56 -7.95
C GLU A 22 -0.84 -8.54 -8.95
N GLN A 23 -2.14 -8.81 -8.83
CA GLN A 23 -2.87 -9.74 -9.71
C GLN A 23 -3.21 -9.14 -11.07
N THR A 24 -3.40 -7.82 -11.14
CA THR A 24 -4.00 -7.13 -12.28
C THR A 24 -3.03 -6.21 -13.01
N GLN A 25 -1.71 -6.47 -12.93
CA GLN A 25 -0.64 -5.72 -13.63
C GLN A 25 -0.89 -5.49 -15.14
N ASN A 26 -1.88 -6.14 -15.76
CA ASN A 26 -2.29 -5.95 -17.14
C ASN A 26 -3.77 -5.55 -17.37
N ALA A 27 -4.61 -5.51 -16.32
CA ALA A 27 -6.07 -5.45 -16.49
C ALA A 27 -6.68 -4.07 -16.19
N PHE A 28 -5.94 -3.16 -15.57
CA PHE A 28 -6.45 -1.81 -15.32
C PHE A 28 -6.19 -0.88 -16.51
N ILE A 29 -7.13 -0.90 -17.46
CA ILE A 29 -7.21 0.06 -18.58
C ILE A 29 -7.61 1.47 -18.06
N ASN A 30 -8.18 1.56 -16.86
CA ASN A 30 -8.64 2.82 -16.28
C ASN A 30 -7.53 3.52 -15.49
N GLN A 31 -7.22 4.77 -15.86
CA GLN A 31 -6.31 5.71 -15.20
C GLN A 31 -6.83 6.22 -13.84
N SER A 32 -7.41 5.34 -13.02
CA SER A 32 -7.84 5.72 -11.68
C SER A 32 -6.63 5.78 -10.74
N PRO A 33 -6.51 6.78 -9.85
CA PRO A 33 -5.40 6.88 -8.90
C PRO A 33 -5.22 5.63 -8.02
N VAL A 34 -6.29 4.89 -7.76
CA VAL A 34 -6.23 3.62 -6.99
C VAL A 34 -5.50 2.49 -7.73
N ASN A 35 -5.30 2.63 -9.04
CA ASN A 35 -4.56 1.68 -9.86
C ASN A 35 -3.05 2.03 -9.92
N ASP A 36 -2.67 3.20 -9.41
CA ASP A 36 -1.28 3.67 -9.42
C ASP A 36 -0.56 3.21 -8.13
N PRO A 37 0.51 2.41 -8.22
CA PRO A 37 1.34 2.07 -7.07
C PRO A 37 1.89 3.30 -6.31
N ALA A 38 2.14 4.42 -6.99
CA ALA A 38 2.63 5.65 -6.37
C ALA A 38 1.60 6.29 -5.43
N TYR A 39 0.30 6.19 -5.76
CA TYR A 39 -0.79 6.66 -4.89
C TYR A 39 -0.78 5.93 -3.54
N TRP A 40 -0.65 4.60 -3.57
CA TRP A 40 -0.61 3.80 -2.34
C TRP A 40 0.68 4.04 -1.54
N ARG A 41 1.81 4.25 -2.21
CA ARG A 41 3.07 4.61 -1.56
C ARG A 41 2.95 5.93 -0.79
N ALA A 42 2.37 6.95 -1.41
CA ALA A 42 2.14 8.24 -0.76
C ALA A 42 1.17 8.13 0.43
N LYS A 43 0.14 7.26 0.31
CA LYS A 43 -0.80 7.00 1.40
C LYS A 43 -0.13 6.28 2.58
N LEU A 44 0.70 5.28 2.33
CA LEU A 44 1.47 4.59 3.36
C LEU A 44 2.48 5.52 4.06
N ASP A 45 3.11 6.44 3.34
CA ASP A 45 4.08 7.37 3.95
C ASP A 45 3.39 8.35 4.92
N LYS A 46 2.17 8.80 4.59
CA LYS A 46 1.33 9.59 5.51
C LYS A 46 0.95 8.80 6.77
N LEU A 47 0.72 7.50 6.66
CA LEU A 47 0.46 6.65 7.83
C LEU A 47 1.74 6.46 8.65
N ARG A 48 2.88 6.22 8.01
CA ARG A 48 4.16 6.03 8.69
C ARG A 48 4.59 7.24 9.53
N THR A 49 4.43 8.44 8.99
CA THR A 49 4.74 9.70 9.70
C THR A 49 3.81 9.93 10.89
N ARG A 50 2.58 9.43 10.83
CA ARG A 50 1.61 9.54 11.93
C ARG A 50 1.81 8.49 13.03
N PHE A 51 2.42 7.34 12.73
CA PHE A 51 2.38 6.15 13.59
C PHE A 51 3.76 5.49 13.87
N THR A 52 4.83 6.28 13.87
CA THR A 52 6.24 5.83 13.98
C THR A 52 6.60 5.08 15.29
N ARG A 53 5.68 4.93 16.25
CA ARG A 53 5.97 4.34 17.58
C ARG A 53 5.46 2.91 17.78
N ASP A 54 4.68 2.39 16.84
CA ASP A 54 4.13 1.02 16.94
C ASP A 54 4.87 0.05 16.03
N LYS A 55 5.60 -0.90 16.63
CA LYS A 55 6.43 -1.88 15.91
C LYS A 55 5.61 -2.86 15.05
N VAL A 56 4.37 -3.16 15.43
CA VAL A 56 3.51 -4.07 14.67
C VAL A 56 3.02 -3.37 13.41
N LEU A 57 2.56 -2.12 13.55
CA LEU A 57 2.14 -1.31 12.42
C LEU A 57 3.31 -0.98 11.49
N GLU A 58 4.48 -0.68 12.04
CA GLU A 58 5.70 -0.43 11.29
C GLU A 58 6.11 -1.64 10.44
N ARG A 59 6.05 -2.84 11.01
CA ARG A 59 6.33 -4.08 10.27
C ARG A 59 5.33 -4.29 9.13
N LYS A 60 4.04 -4.13 9.40
CA LYS A 60 2.97 -4.23 8.38
C LYS A 60 3.20 -3.21 7.24
N MET A 61 3.50 -1.96 7.57
CA MET A 61 3.78 -0.92 6.57
C MET A 61 5.03 -1.24 5.74
N SER A 62 6.09 -1.74 6.38
CA SER A 62 7.34 -2.11 5.69
C SER A 62 7.12 -3.24 4.67
N GLU A 63 6.29 -4.23 5.02
CA GLU A 63 5.90 -5.30 4.09
C GLU A 63 5.12 -4.75 2.89
N LEU A 64 4.21 -3.81 3.11
CA LEU A 64 3.44 -3.19 2.03
C LEU A 64 4.32 -2.32 1.12
N PHE A 65 5.31 -1.61 1.65
CA PHE A 65 6.31 -0.91 0.84
C PHE A 65 7.10 -1.88 -0.03
N ALA A 66 7.59 -2.99 0.53
CA ALA A 66 8.33 -4.00 -0.22
C ALA A 66 7.49 -4.69 -1.31
N ARG A 67 6.16 -4.76 -1.15
CA ARG A 67 5.23 -5.24 -2.20
C ARG A 67 5.09 -4.20 -3.31
N LEU A 68 4.93 -2.93 -2.96
CA LEU A 68 4.86 -1.84 -3.94
C LEU A 68 6.16 -1.69 -4.75
N ASP A 69 7.33 -1.80 -4.11
CA ASP A 69 8.63 -1.77 -4.79
C ASP A 69 8.72 -2.87 -5.86
N ARG A 70 8.29 -4.10 -5.53
CA ARG A 70 8.25 -5.22 -6.48
C ARG A 70 7.35 -4.95 -7.69
N ILE A 71 6.18 -4.34 -7.48
CA ILE A 71 5.28 -3.96 -8.58
C ILE A 71 5.92 -2.90 -9.47
N GLN A 72 6.60 -1.91 -8.90
CA GLN A 72 7.30 -0.86 -9.65
C GLN A 72 8.46 -1.43 -10.48
N ASP A 73 9.27 -2.32 -9.89
CA ASP A 73 10.36 -3.01 -10.58
C ASP A 73 9.86 -3.88 -11.76
N GLN A 74 8.70 -4.53 -11.60
CA GLN A 74 8.07 -5.33 -12.65
C GLN A 74 7.54 -4.47 -13.80
N ASN A 75 6.99 -3.28 -13.49
CA ASN A 75 6.51 -2.34 -14.50
C ASN A 75 7.65 -1.65 -15.26
N GLY A 76 8.79 -1.36 -14.61
CA GLY A 76 9.95 -0.72 -15.25
C GLY A 76 10.80 -1.63 -16.13
N ARG A 77 10.61 -2.97 -16.05
CA ARG A 77 11.31 -3.96 -16.89
C ARG A 77 10.59 -4.27 -18.21
N ARG A 78 9.46 -3.61 -18.49
CA ARG A 78 8.70 -3.76 -19.74
C ARG A 78 9.01 -2.67 -20.76
#